data_AF-A0A822F8T2-F1
#
_entry.id   AF-A0A822F8T2-F1
#
_cell.length_a   1.000
_cell.length_b   1.000
_cell.length_c   1.000
_cell.angle_alpha   90.00
_cell.angle_beta   90.00
_cell.angle_gamma   90.00
#
_symmetry.space_group_name_H-M   'P 1'
#
loop_
_entity.id
_entity.type
_entity.pdbx_description
1 polymer ?
#
loop_
_entity_poly.entity_id
_entity_poly.type
_entity_poly.pdbx_seq_one_letter_code
_entity_poly.pdbx_strand_id
1 'polypeptide(L)'
;MRRCDPRIHFTINRGARSCPQITIYSSTNLEKALNLATTSYCNSEVDIIPENNEIHLSKLFLWYRNDFGRSETDVLRWIIKYIDEPKQSLLKTLLDRQCTKDNLHISYKIYDWMLNIHDDQISNRIHIAN
;
A
#
# COMPACT_ATOMS: atom_id res chain seq x y z
N MET A 1 -4.92 -20.16 -17.04
CA MET A 1 -4.18 -18.88 -16.96
C MET A 1 -3.17 -18.97 -15.82
N ARG A 2 -1.88 -18.71 -16.07
CA ARG A 2 -0.89 -18.56 -15.00
C ARG A 2 -1.23 -17.29 -14.22
N ARG A 3 -1.51 -17.44 -12.92
CA ARG A 3 -1.80 -16.32 -12.02
C ARG A 3 -0.47 -15.65 -11.68
N CYS A 4 -0.34 -14.36 -11.99
CA CYS A 4 0.85 -13.60 -11.61
C CYS A 4 0.90 -13.47 -10.08
N ASP A 5 2.10 -13.47 -9.50
CA ASP A 5 2.28 -13.28 -8.06
C ASP A 5 1.95 -11.81 -7.71
N PRO A 6 0.90 -11.51 -6.91
CA PRO A 6 0.50 -10.13 -6.66
C PRO A 6 1.58 -9.26 -6.00
N ARG A 7 2.59 -9.89 -5.38
CA ARG A 7 3.74 -9.20 -4.77
C ARG A 7 4.57 -8.43 -5.79
N ILE A 8 4.47 -8.76 -7.09
CA ILE A 8 5.21 -8.04 -8.15
C ILE A 8 4.82 -6.56 -8.27
N HIS A 9 3.62 -6.17 -7.80
CA HIS A 9 3.17 -4.78 -7.91
C HIS A 9 3.94 -3.84 -6.97
N PHE A 10 4.61 -4.38 -5.95
CA PHE A 10 5.34 -3.61 -4.94
C PHE A 10 6.85 -3.58 -5.17
N THR A 11 7.33 -4.35 -6.14
CA THR A 11 8.78 -4.58 -6.36
C THR A 11 9.41 -3.59 -7.32
N ILE A 12 8.57 -2.84 -8.05
CA ILE A 12 8.99 -1.74 -8.89
C ILE A 12 9.19 -0.52 -7.99
N ASN A 13 10.41 -0.38 -7.46
CA ASN A 13 10.83 0.84 -6.80
C ASN A 13 10.69 2.00 -7.79
N ARG A 14 9.85 2.99 -7.48
CA ARG A 14 9.91 4.28 -8.19
C ARG A 14 11.31 4.82 -7.94
N GLY A 15 12.17 4.89 -8.97
CA GLY A 15 13.60 5.20 -8.90
C GLY A 15 13.98 6.57 -8.32
N ALA A 16 13.56 6.85 -7.09
CA ALA A 16 13.88 8.03 -6.31
C ALA A 16 15.23 7.83 -5.61
N ARG A 17 15.97 8.93 -5.41
CA ARG A 17 17.27 8.96 -4.71
C ARG A 17 17.23 8.34 -3.31
N SER A 18 16.06 8.32 -2.68
CA SER A 18 15.82 7.81 -1.32
C SER A 18 15.34 6.36 -1.29
N CYS A 19 15.32 5.66 -2.43
CA CYS A 19 14.93 4.25 -2.46
C CYS A 19 16.02 3.36 -1.85
N PRO A 20 15.64 2.31 -1.09
CA PRO A 20 16.58 1.26 -0.76
C PRO A 20 17.17 0.67 -2.05
N GLN A 21 18.44 0.30 -1.96
CA GLN A 21 19.30 -0.19 -3.05
C GLN A 21 18.51 -1.02 -4.09
N ILE A 22 18.64 -0.68 -5.38
CA ILE A 22 18.04 -1.44 -6.48
C ILE A 22 18.34 -2.91 -6.26
N THR A 23 17.31 -3.68 -5.91
CA THR A 23 17.49 -5.10 -5.59
C THR A 23 17.62 -5.85 -6.90
N ILE A 24 18.81 -6.38 -7.18
CA ILE A 24 19.03 -7.28 -8.30
C ILE A 24 18.35 -8.59 -7.94
N TYR A 25 17.22 -8.88 -8.60
CA TYR A 25 16.48 -10.11 -8.37
C TYR A 25 17.25 -11.30 -8.98
N SER A 26 17.63 -12.25 -8.14
CA SER A 26 18.13 -13.57 -8.51
C SER A 26 17.14 -14.63 -8.04
N SER A 27 17.22 -15.84 -8.60
CA SER A 27 16.42 -16.98 -8.12
C SER A 27 16.61 -17.23 -6.61
N THR A 28 17.77 -16.89 -6.07
CA THR A 28 18.13 -17.11 -4.66
C THR A 28 17.61 -16.02 -3.71
N ASN A 29 17.29 -14.81 -4.18
CA ASN A 29 16.85 -13.71 -3.33
C ASN A 29 15.42 -13.21 -3.61
N LEU A 30 14.81 -13.69 -4.70
CA LEU A 30 13.50 -13.23 -5.18
C LEU A 30 12.44 -13.26 -4.08
N GLU A 31 12.25 -14.39 -3.39
CA GLU A 31 11.23 -14.52 -2.35
C GLU A 31 11.40 -13.51 -1.20
N LYS A 32 12.64 -13.31 -0.75
CA LYS A 32 12.95 -12.34 0.30
C LYS A 32 12.66 -10.92 -0.17
N ALA A 33 13.04 -10.59 -1.40
CA ALA A 33 12.81 -9.27 -1.97
C ALA A 33 11.32 -8.99 -2.20
N LEU A 34 10.55 -9.95 -2.74
CA LEU A 34 9.11 -9.87 -2.90
C LEU A 34 8.41 -9.63 -1.55
N ASN A 35 8.75 -10.42 -0.53
CA ASN A 35 8.16 -10.27 0.80
C ASN A 35 8.52 -8.94 1.44
N LEU A 36 9.79 -8.53 1.39
CA LEU A 36 10.23 -7.25 1.97
C LEU A 36 9.52 -6.06 1.32
N ALA A 37 9.47 -6.03 -0.01
CA ALA A 37 8.78 -4.97 -0.76
C ALA A 37 7.29 -4.93 -0.41
N THR A 38 6.65 -6.10 -0.36
CA THR A 38 5.21 -6.21 -0.05
C THR A 38 4.91 -5.76 1.39
N THR A 39 5.67 -6.25 2.37
CA THR A 39 5.47 -5.89 3.78
C THR A 39 5.74 -4.41 4.02
N SER A 40 6.82 -3.87 3.44
CA SER A 40 7.13 -2.43 3.53
C SER A 40 5.99 -1.59 2.95
N TYR A 41 5.48 -1.95 1.77
CA TYR A 41 4.41 -1.20 1.11
C TYR A 41 3.09 -1.31 1.88
N CYS A 42 2.67 -2.51 2.29
CA CYS A 42 1.41 -2.69 3.00
C CYS A 42 1.43 -1.96 4.35
N ASN A 43 2.56 -1.96 5.06
CA ASN A 43 2.66 -1.23 6.31
C ASN A 43 2.63 0.29 6.13
N SER A 44 3.15 0.84 5.02
CA SER A 44 3.10 2.29 4.78
C SER A 44 1.78 2.78 4.15
N GLU A 45 1.16 1.96 3.30
CA GLU A 45 0.03 2.38 2.45
C GLU A 45 -1.35 1.93 2.94
N VAL A 46 -1.43 1.13 4.01
CA VAL A 46 -2.70 0.70 4.61
C VAL A 46 -2.93 1.44 5.92
N ASP A 47 -3.90 2.35 5.92
CA ASP A 47 -4.32 3.06 7.13
C ASP A 47 -5.62 2.45 7.64
N ILE A 48 -5.66 2.14 8.93
CA ILE A 48 -6.81 1.56 9.61
C ILE A 48 -7.27 2.57 10.65
N ILE A 49 -8.51 3.02 10.52
CA ILE A 49 -9.13 4.08 11.34
C ILE A 49 -10.29 3.42 12.10
N PRO A 50 -10.01 2.71 13.20
CA PRO A 50 -11.00 1.88 13.90
C PRO A 50 -12.15 2.70 14.51
N GLU A 51 -11.91 3.97 14.85
CA GLU A 51 -12.90 4.90 15.40
C GLU A 51 -14.04 5.20 14.43
N ASN A 52 -13.76 5.21 13.13
CA ASN A 52 -14.73 5.51 12.07
C ASN A 52 -15.18 4.25 11.31
N ASN A 53 -14.70 3.06 11.70
CA ASN A 53 -14.87 1.83 10.93
C ASN A 53 -14.41 1.98 9.47
N GLU A 54 -13.24 2.62 9.29
CA GLU A 54 -12.68 3.00 7.99
C GLU A 54 -11.32 2.35 7.72
N ILE A 55 -11.08 2.02 6.45
CA ILE A 55 -9.76 1.60 5.95
C ILE A 55 -9.45 2.41 4.70
N HIS A 56 -8.28 3.05 4.68
CA HIS A 56 -7.80 3.78 3.52
C HIS A 56 -6.69 2.97 2.84
N LEU A 57 -6.92 2.59 1.58
CA LEU A 57 -6.00 1.78 0.79
C LEU A 57 -5.35 2.60 -0.33
N SER A 58 -4.15 2.21 -0.74
CA SER A 58 -3.60 2.70 -2.02
C SER A 58 -4.49 2.29 -3.20
N LYS A 59 -4.61 3.17 -4.23
CA LYS A 59 -5.29 2.87 -5.49
C LYS A 59 -4.70 1.66 -6.23
N LEU A 60 -3.48 1.24 -5.91
CA LEU A 60 -2.88 0.03 -6.46
C LEU A 60 -3.75 -1.21 -6.17
N PHE A 61 -4.32 -1.30 -4.96
CA PHE A 61 -5.25 -2.38 -4.60
C PHE A 61 -6.57 -2.31 -5.37
N LEU A 62 -6.97 -1.13 -5.85
CA LEU A 62 -8.14 -0.97 -6.72
C LEU A 62 -7.81 -1.39 -8.16
N TRP A 63 -6.72 -0.88 -8.73
CA TRP A 63 -6.35 -1.12 -10.12
C TRP A 63 -6.04 -2.58 -10.42
N TYR A 64 -5.37 -3.26 -9.48
CA TYR A 64 -4.96 -4.66 -9.61
C TYR A 64 -5.74 -5.60 -8.68
N ARG A 65 -6.95 -5.20 -8.28
CA ARG A 65 -7.80 -5.95 -7.32
C ARG A 65 -7.84 -7.45 -7.58
N ASN A 66 -8.03 -7.86 -8.83
CA ASN A 66 -8.19 -9.26 -9.23
C ASN A 66 -6.96 -10.14 -8.93
N ASP A 67 -5.79 -9.54 -8.75
CA ASP A 67 -4.58 -10.26 -8.37
C ASP A 67 -4.62 -10.61 -6.87
N PHE A 68 -5.08 -9.66 -6.04
CA PHE A 68 -5.17 -9.80 -4.57
C PHE A 68 -6.40 -10.61 -4.12
N GLY A 69 -7.55 -10.46 -4.78
CA GLY A 69 -8.81 -11.08 -4.36
C GLY A 69 -10.00 -10.79 -5.28
N ARG A 70 -11.12 -11.48 -5.08
CA ARG A 70 -12.36 -11.27 -5.88
C ARG A 70 -13.34 -10.33 -5.19
N SER A 71 -13.27 -10.21 -3.86
CA SER A 71 -14.01 -9.26 -3.03
C SER A 71 -13.07 -8.30 -2.31
N GLU A 72 -13.58 -7.17 -1.78
CA GLU A 72 -12.78 -6.30 -0.91
C GLU A 72 -12.33 -7.03 0.36
N THR A 73 -13.20 -7.87 0.91
CA THR A 73 -12.87 -8.77 2.03
C THR A 73 -11.69 -9.69 1.70
N ASP A 74 -11.61 -10.22 0.47
CA ASP A 74 -10.47 -11.04 0.06
C ASP A 74 -9.18 -10.22 -0.07
N VAL A 75 -9.26 -8.98 -0.58
CA VAL A 75 -8.13 -8.06 -0.62
C VAL A 75 -7.63 -7.78 0.80
N LEU A 76 -8.52 -7.48 1.74
CA LEU A 76 -8.16 -7.25 3.14
C LEU A 76 -7.54 -8.50 3.80
N ARG A 77 -8.11 -9.69 3.56
CA ARG A 77 -7.52 -10.97 4.01
C ARG A 77 -6.13 -11.23 3.42
N TRP A 78 -5.89 -10.77 2.19
CA TRP A 78 -4.58 -10.85 1.57
C TRP A 78 -3.61 -9.88 2.25
N ILE A 79 -4.02 -8.64 2.49
CA ILE A 79 -3.23 -7.59 3.16
C ILE A 79 -2.82 -8.00 4.58
N ILE A 80 -3.70 -8.65 5.36
CA ILE A 80 -3.40 -9.09 6.74
C ILE A 80 -2.08 -9.89 6.83
N LYS A 81 -1.72 -10.63 5.78
CA LYS A 81 -0.50 -11.45 5.76
C LYS A 81 0.80 -10.64 5.69
N TYR A 82 0.72 -9.35 5.37
CA TYR A 82 1.85 -8.49 5.05
C TYR A 82 1.88 -7.18 5.86
N ILE A 83 1.04 -7.04 6.88
CA ILE A 83 1.07 -5.91 7.82
C ILE A 83 1.49 -6.39 9.22
N ASP A 84 1.98 -5.48 10.04
CA ASP A 84 2.48 -5.80 11.39
C ASP A 84 1.34 -6.15 12.37
N GLU A 85 1.67 -6.91 13.42
CA GLU A 85 0.70 -7.44 14.40
C GLU A 85 -0.33 -6.45 14.95
N PRO A 86 0.04 -5.18 15.29
CA PRO A 86 -0.95 -4.20 15.73
C PRO A 86 -2.02 -3.93 14.65
N LYS A 87 -1.60 -3.73 13.40
CA LYS A 87 -2.50 -3.50 12.27
C LYS A 87 -3.30 -4.76 11.93
N GLN A 88 -2.70 -5.95 12.02
CA GLN A 88 -3.42 -7.21 11.82
C GLN A 88 -4.59 -7.36 12.79
N SER A 89 -4.35 -7.10 14.08
CA SER A 89 -5.37 -7.27 15.13
C SER A 89 -6.54 -6.31 14.93
N LEU A 90 -6.24 -5.04 14.59
CA LEU A 90 -7.26 -4.05 14.25
C LEU A 90 -8.06 -4.47 13.01
N LEU A 91 -7.39 -4.85 11.92
CA LEU A 91 -8.06 -5.20 10.67
C LEU A 91 -8.95 -6.44 10.81
N LYS A 92 -8.48 -7.48 11.53
CA LYS A 92 -9.30 -8.66 11.85
C LYS A 92 -10.56 -8.27 12.62
N THR A 93 -10.41 -7.40 13.62
CA THR A 93 -11.55 -6.90 14.41
C THR A 93 -12.58 -6.16 13.56
N LEU A 94 -12.14 -5.31 12.62
CA LEU A 94 -13.07 -4.60 11.72
C LEU A 94 -13.79 -5.56 10.75
N LEU A 95 -13.09 -6.57 10.24
CA LEU A 95 -13.68 -7.60 9.38
C LEU A 95 -14.74 -8.43 10.12
N ASP A 96 -14.52 -8.75 11.40
CA ASP A 96 -15.50 -9.49 12.20
C ASP A 96 -16.75 -8.63 12.50
N ARG A 97 -16.56 -7.33 12.75
CA ARG A 97 -17.64 -6.36 12.97
C ARG A 97 -18.47 -6.06 11.71
N GLN A 98 -17.91 -6.23 10.52
CA GLN A 98 -18.66 -6.09 9.26
C GLN A 98 -19.88 -7.03 9.21
N CYS A 99 -19.82 -8.18 9.90
CA CYS A 99 -20.95 -9.10 10.01
C CYS A 99 -22.07 -8.58 10.92
N THR A 100 -21.82 -7.53 11.71
CA THR A 100 -22.71 -7.00 12.76
C THR A 100 -23.05 -5.53 12.49
N LYS A 101 -23.97 -5.27 11.55
CA LYS A 101 -24.68 -4.00 11.31
C LYS A 101 -23.86 -2.73 10.96
N ASP A 102 -22.56 -2.66 11.24
CA ASP A 102 -21.71 -1.51 10.91
C ASP A 102 -20.99 -1.75 9.59
N ASN A 103 -21.35 -0.97 8.57
CA ASN A 103 -20.70 -1.05 7.26
C ASN A 103 -19.25 -0.54 7.37
N LEU A 104 -18.30 -1.46 7.22
CA LEU A 104 -16.88 -1.13 7.03
C LEU A 104 -16.73 -0.29 5.76
N HIS A 105 -16.24 0.94 5.89
CA HIS A 105 -16.03 1.83 4.76
C HIS A 105 -14.59 1.71 4.25
N ILE A 106 -14.44 1.34 2.98
CA ILE A 106 -13.15 1.24 2.30
C ILE A 106 -13.04 2.40 1.33
N SER A 107 -12.01 3.23 1.52
CA SER A 107 -11.70 4.34 0.64
C SER A 107 -10.31 4.16 0.05
N TYR A 108 -10.04 4.86 -1.06
CA TYR A 108 -8.74 4.79 -1.73
C TYR A 108 -8.06 6.15 -1.71
N LYS A 109 -6.80 6.19 -1.24
CA LYS A 109 -6.01 7.41 -1.11
C LYS A 109 -5.89 8.14 -2.45
N ILE A 110 -5.79 9.47 -2.41
CA ILE A 110 -5.50 10.27 -3.61
C ILE A 110 -4.08 9.92 -4.04
N TYR A 111 -3.95 9.29 -5.21
CA TYR A 111 -2.67 8.91 -5.76
C TYR A 111 -2.14 10.06 -6.60
N ASP A 112 -1.11 10.74 -6.09
CA ASP A 112 -0.39 11.75 -6.87
C ASP A 112 0.53 11.05 -7.87
N TRP A 113 0.34 11.36 -9.15
CA TRP A 113 1.16 10.88 -10.25
C TRP A 113 2.46 11.66 -10.38
N MET A 114 2.62 12.76 -9.64
CA MET A 114 3.89 13.45 -9.56
C MET A 114 4.98 12.49 -9.06
N LEU A 115 6.10 12.48 -9.78
CA LEU A 115 7.31 11.82 -9.31
C LEU A 115 7.71 12.46 -7.98
N ASN A 116 8.31 11.70 -7.07
CA ASN A 116 9.07 12.26 -5.95
C ASN A 116 10.34 12.92 -6.52
N ILE A 117 10.17 14.02 -7.26
CA ILE A 117 11.22 14.98 -7.53
C ILE A 117 11.46 15.69 -6.20
N HIS A 118 12.63 15.48 -5.60
CA HIS A 118 13.09 16.44 -4.59
C HIS A 118 13.16 17.79 -5.30
N ASP A 119 12.29 18.70 -4.88
CA ASP A 119 12.45 20.11 -5.16
C ASP A 119 13.66 20.57 -4.34
N ASP A 120 14.87 20.29 -4.85
CA ASP A 120 16.09 20.92 -4.38
C ASP A 120 15.96 22.40 -4.76
N GLN A 121 15.45 23.17 -3.79
CA GLN A 121 15.52 24.63 -3.73
C GLN A 121 14.83 25.37 -4.90
N ILE A 122 13.54 25.72 -4.80
CA ILE A 122 12.99 27.08 -5.07
C ILE A 122 11.53 27.10 -4.58
N SER A 123 11.31 27.35 -3.29
CA SER A 123 10.03 27.92 -2.84
C SER A 123 10.23 28.76 -1.59
N ASN A 124 11.00 29.83 -1.74
CA ASN A 124 10.88 31.03 -0.91
C ASN A 124 11.64 32.18 -1.56
N ARG A 125 11.03 32.82 -2.56
CA ARG A 125 11.31 34.21 -2.97
C ARG A 125 10.21 34.72 -3.91
N ILE A 126 9.03 34.99 -3.36
CA ILE A 126 8.06 35.91 -3.99
C ILE A 126 7.69 37.00 -2.97
N HIS A 127 8.66 37.86 -2.70
CA HIS A 127 8.57 39.19 -2.11
C HIS A 127 9.70 39.93 -2.83
N ILE A 128 9.58 41.00 -3.63
CA ILE A 128 8.64 42.11 -3.84
C ILE A 128 8.99 42.60 -5.28
N ALA A 129 8.12 43.17 -6.10
CA ALA A 129 7.86 44.61 -6.15
C ALA A 129 6.86 44.95 -7.27
N ASN A 130 5.90 45.82 -6.94
CA ASN A 130 5.39 46.84 -7.86
C ASN A 130 6.44 47.94 -8.03
#